data_AF-A0A259CW57-F1
#
_entry.id   AF-A0A259CW57-F1
#
_cell.length_a   1.000
_cell.length_b   1.000
_cell.length_c   1.000
_cell.angle_alpha   90.00
_cell.angle_beta   90.00
_cell.angle_gamma   90.00
#
_symmetry.space_group_name_H-M   'P 1'
#
loop_
_entity.id
_entity.type
_entity.pdbx_description
1 polymer ?
#
loop_
_entity_poly.entity_id
_entity_poly.type
_entity_poly.pdbx_seq_one_letter_code
_entity_poly.pdbx_strand_id
1 'polypeptide(L)'
;MQTKPTIPPMPASELSAIHQLWSACNYLSAGMIYLQSNPLLKTPLKPEHIKQRLLGHWGSSPGLSFAYIHINRLINKYDLNAIYLAGPGHGAPGVLGPTYLEGTYSEVYPNKGEDEEGLRQFFKEFSFPGGIGSHCTPE
;
A
#
# COMPACT_ATOMS: atom_id res chain seq x y z
N MET A 1 -34.85 26.42 6.84
CA MET A 1 -33.65 25.64 7.21
C MET A 1 -33.70 24.32 6.47
N GLN A 2 -32.86 24.10 5.47
CA GLN A 2 -32.75 22.78 4.84
C GLN A 2 -32.03 21.84 5.82
N THR A 3 -32.67 20.74 6.17
CA THR A 3 -32.06 19.68 6.97
C THR A 3 -30.87 19.12 6.19
N LYS A 4 -29.68 19.08 6.81
CA LYS A 4 -28.52 18.42 6.19
C LYS A 4 -28.94 17.00 5.82
N PRO A 5 -28.67 16.52 4.59
CA PRO A 5 -28.96 15.13 4.25
C PRO A 5 -28.21 14.23 5.24
N THR A 6 -28.97 13.39 5.93
CA THR A 6 -28.43 12.35 6.80
C THR A 6 -27.86 11.25 5.91
N ILE A 7 -26.54 11.26 5.73
CA ILE A 7 -25.84 10.15 5.07
C ILE A 7 -25.96 8.96 6.03
N PRO A 8 -26.59 7.84 5.61
CA PRO A 8 -26.68 6.67 6.45
C PRO A 8 -25.27 6.20 6.81
N PRO A 9 -25.03 5.78 8.07
CA PRO A 9 -23.72 5.32 8.50
C PRO A 9 -23.29 4.14 7.64
N MET A 10 -21.98 4.05 7.39
CA MET A 10 -21.40 2.92 6.68
C MET A 10 -21.69 1.63 7.47
N PRO A 11 -22.12 0.54 6.82
CA PRO A 11 -22.22 -0.77 7.46
C PRO A 11 -20.94 -1.13 8.20
N ALA A 12 -21.07 -1.67 9.41
CA ALA A 12 -19.91 -2.00 10.25
C ALA A 12 -18.96 -3.01 9.59
N SER A 13 -19.49 -3.93 8.78
CA SER A 13 -18.70 -4.89 7.99
C SER A 13 -17.84 -4.20 6.92
N GLU A 14 -18.40 -3.21 6.21
CA GLU A 14 -17.69 -2.43 5.20
C GLU A 14 -16.57 -1.61 5.86
N LEU A 15 -16.84 -0.96 6.98
CA LEU A 15 -15.83 -0.22 7.75
C LEU A 15 -14.70 -1.14 8.24
N SER A 16 -15.05 -2.34 8.72
CA SER A 16 -14.06 -3.34 9.14
C SER A 16 -13.17 -3.81 7.98
N ALA A 17 -13.75 -4.07 6.81
CA ALA A 17 -13.00 -4.47 5.62
C ALA A 17 -12.03 -3.37 5.16
N ILE A 18 -12.47 -2.11 5.13
CA ILE A 18 -11.61 -0.95 4.81
C ILE A 18 -10.46 -0.83 5.81
N HIS A 19 -10.75 -0.98 7.10
CA HIS A 19 -9.72 -0.90 8.14
C HIS A 19 -8.67 -2.03 8.01
N GLN A 20 -9.11 -3.25 7.67
CA GLN A 20 -8.21 -4.38 7.41
C GLN A 20 -7.34 -4.13 6.17
N LEU A 21 -7.93 -3.63 5.08
CA LEU A 21 -7.18 -3.28 3.86
C LEU A 21 -6.15 -2.18 4.14
N TRP A 22 -6.51 -1.15 4.90
CA TRP A 22 -5.58 -0.10 5.31
C TRP A 22 -4.45 -0.63 6.19
N SER A 23 -4.76 -1.54 7.12
CA SER A 23 -3.76 -2.20 7.95
C SER A 23 -2.81 -3.07 7.13
N ALA A 24 -3.32 -3.78 6.11
CA ALA A 24 -2.50 -4.51 5.15
C ALA A 24 -1.57 -3.56 4.37
N CYS A 25 -2.07 -2.44 3.86
CA CYS A 25 -1.23 -1.43 3.18
C CYS A 25 -0.14 -0.85 4.09
N ASN A 26 -0.45 -0.64 5.36
CA ASN A 26 0.53 -0.19 6.36
C ASN A 26 1.60 -1.26 6.63
N TYR A 27 1.19 -2.53 6.68
CA TYR A 27 2.12 -3.66 6.78
C TYR A 27 3.04 -3.73 5.55
N LEU A 28 2.48 -3.61 4.33
CA LEU A 28 3.27 -3.57 3.10
C LEU A 28 4.23 -2.39 3.09
N SER A 29 3.81 -1.23 3.58
CA SER A 29 4.65 -0.04 3.69
C SER A 29 5.86 -0.27 4.61
N ALA A 30 5.63 -0.87 5.78
CA ALA A 30 6.72 -1.26 6.66
C ALA A 30 7.60 -2.36 6.03
N GLY A 31 7.00 -3.37 5.40
CA GLY A 31 7.71 -4.43 4.71
C GLY A 31 8.67 -3.92 3.65
N MET A 32 8.21 -3.02 2.78
CA MET A 32 9.05 -2.34 1.77
C MET A 32 10.23 -1.59 2.38
N ILE A 33 10.02 -0.87 3.49
CA ILE A 33 11.09 -0.06 4.11
C ILE A 33 12.12 -0.95 4.82
N TYR A 34 11.66 -2.00 5.51
CA TYR A 34 12.50 -2.72 6.48
C TYR A 34 12.93 -4.12 6.04
N LEU A 35 12.10 -4.89 5.33
CA LEU A 35 12.32 -6.32 5.12
C LEU A 35 12.94 -6.65 3.77
N GLN A 36 13.87 -7.61 3.76
CA GLN A 36 14.42 -8.22 2.55
C GLN A 36 14.06 -9.71 2.40
N SER A 37 13.57 -10.34 3.47
CA SER A 37 13.09 -11.72 3.50
C SER A 37 12.08 -11.92 4.64
N ASN A 38 11.48 -13.12 4.74
CA ASN A 38 10.45 -13.46 5.73
C ASN A 38 9.26 -12.47 5.71
N PRO A 39 8.67 -12.19 4.54
CA PRO A 39 7.74 -11.07 4.35
C PRO A 39 6.42 -11.22 5.12
N LEU A 40 6.07 -12.44 5.56
CA LEU A 40 4.88 -12.73 6.36
C LEU A 40 5.21 -13.07 7.83
N LEU A 41 6.47 -12.92 8.23
CA LEU A 41 6.95 -13.24 9.58
C LEU A 41 6.57 -14.67 10.04
N LYS A 42 6.60 -15.65 9.12
CA LYS A 42 6.31 -17.07 9.41
C LYS A 42 7.31 -17.70 10.39
N THR A 43 8.49 -17.09 10.49
CA THR A 43 9.48 -17.38 11.54
C THR A 43 9.75 -16.11 12.37
N PRO A 44 10.21 -16.23 13.63
CA PRO A 44 10.58 -15.07 14.44
C PRO A 44 11.51 -14.13 13.69
N LEU A 45 11.30 -12.82 13.82
CA LEU A 45 12.09 -11.81 13.14
C LEU A 45 13.56 -11.88 13.61
N LYS A 46 14.49 -11.84 12.66
CA LYS A 46 15.94 -11.88 12.90
C LYS A 46 16.62 -10.74 12.13
N PRO A 47 17.82 -10.28 12.57
CA PRO A 47 18.54 -9.22 11.89
C PRO A 47 18.77 -9.48 10.39
N GLU A 48 19.02 -10.73 9.98
CA GLU A 48 19.21 -11.09 8.57
C GLU A 48 17.97 -10.85 7.68
N HIS A 49 16.78 -10.72 8.26
CA HIS A 49 15.56 -10.41 7.51
C HIS A 49 15.42 -8.92 7.20
N ILE A 50 16.19 -8.06 7.87
CA ILE A 50 16.13 -6.61 7.76
C ILE A 50 17.15 -6.13 6.73
N LYS A 51 16.76 -5.15 5.91
CA LYS A 51 17.66 -4.50 4.95
C LYS A 51 18.84 -3.86 5.68
N GLN A 52 20.04 -4.04 5.14
CA GLN A 52 21.27 -3.42 5.68
C GLN A 52 21.24 -1.88 5.60
N ARG A 53 20.52 -1.34 4.61
CA ARG A 53 20.27 0.08 4.47
C ARG A 53 18.77 0.34 4.44
N LEU A 54 18.28 1.04 5.45
CA LEU A 54 16.88 1.43 5.56
C LEU A 54 16.65 2.69 4.73
N LEU A 55 15.86 2.58 3.66
CA LEU A 55 15.52 3.68 2.76
C LEU A 55 14.01 3.70 2.54
N GLY A 56 13.44 4.91 2.53
CA GLY A 56 12.00 5.14 2.37
C GLY A 56 11.45 6.07 3.45
N HIS A 57 10.19 6.48 3.29
CA HIS A 57 9.52 7.39 4.22
C HIS A 57 8.25 6.75 4.76
N TRP A 58 8.19 6.57 6.07
CA TRP A 58 6.97 6.13 6.75
C TRP A 58 5.96 7.27 6.90
N GLY A 59 6.39 8.49 7.23
CA GLY A 59 5.53 9.55 7.78
C GLY A 59 4.27 9.87 6.96
N SER A 60 4.35 9.85 5.62
CA SER A 60 3.20 10.12 4.73
C SER A 60 2.49 8.85 4.24
N SER A 61 3.12 7.67 4.35
CA SER A 61 2.62 6.43 3.73
C SER A 61 1.25 5.97 4.28
N PRO A 62 0.99 5.93 5.60
CA PRO A 62 -0.32 5.56 6.13
C PRO A 62 -1.44 6.52 5.74
N GLY A 63 -1.13 7.81 5.64
CA GLY A 63 -2.12 8.82 5.23
C GLY A 63 -2.47 8.71 3.75
N LEU A 64 -1.46 8.45 2.90
CA LEU A 64 -1.64 8.21 1.48
C LEU A 64 -2.51 6.97 1.23
N SER A 65 -2.18 5.84 1.84
CA SER A 65 -2.94 4.59 1.68
C SER A 65 -4.37 4.71 2.23
N PHE A 66 -4.55 5.41 3.35
CA PHE A 66 -5.88 5.73 3.88
C PHE A 66 -6.71 6.49 2.86
N ALA A 67 -6.17 7.60 2.34
CA ALA A 67 -6.88 8.42 1.34
C ALA A 67 -7.17 7.62 0.06
N TYR A 68 -6.19 6.84 -0.42
CA TYR A 68 -6.32 6.00 -1.62
C TYR A 68 -7.48 5.02 -1.48
N ILE A 69 -7.54 4.23 -0.41
CA ILE A 69 -8.59 3.23 -0.18
C ILE A 69 -9.97 3.90 -0.08
N HIS A 70 -10.06 5.02 0.66
CA HIS A 70 -11.32 5.74 0.79
C HIS A 70 -11.78 6.37 -0.53
N ILE A 71 -10.86 6.81 -1.39
CA ILE A 71 -11.17 7.28 -2.73
C ILE A 71 -11.61 6.12 -3.63
N ASN A 72 -10.93 4.98 -3.60
CA ASN A 72 -11.32 3.78 -4.36
C ASN A 72 -12.71 3.28 -3.97
N ARG A 73 -13.07 3.37 -2.70
CA ARG A 73 -14.44 3.15 -2.26
C ARG A 73 -15.44 4.12 -2.92
N LEU A 74 -15.11 5.42 -3.02
CA LEU A 74 -15.98 6.39 -3.67
C LEU A 74 -16.10 6.13 -5.18
N ILE A 75 -14.99 5.76 -5.83
CA ILE A 75 -14.97 5.36 -7.24
C ILE A 75 -15.93 4.20 -7.47
N ASN A 76 -15.80 3.12 -6.70
CA ASN A 76 -16.68 1.95 -6.83
C ASN A 76 -18.14 2.27 -6.49
N LYS A 77 -18.39 3.07 -5.45
CA LYS A 77 -19.75 3.38 -4.99
C LYS A 77 -20.53 4.27 -5.96
N TYR A 78 -19.85 5.20 -6.62
CA TYR A 78 -20.49 6.23 -7.43
C TYR A 78 -20.08 6.19 -8.91
N ASP A 79 -19.38 5.15 -9.33
CA ASP A 79 -18.89 4.95 -10.70
C ASP A 79 -18.10 6.17 -11.22
N LEU A 80 -17.12 6.61 -10.41
CA LEU A 80 -16.35 7.83 -10.72
C LEU A 80 -15.15 7.51 -11.62
N ASN A 81 -14.99 8.29 -12.68
CA ASN A 81 -13.71 8.37 -13.38
C ASN A 81 -12.79 9.37 -12.64
N ALA A 82 -11.74 8.87 -11.99
CA ALA A 82 -10.88 9.67 -11.12
C ALA A 82 -9.39 9.33 -11.29
N ILE A 83 -8.54 10.29 -10.94
CA ILE A 83 -7.09 10.15 -10.91
C ILE A 83 -6.60 10.49 -9.50
N TYR A 84 -5.74 9.66 -8.91
CA TYR A 84 -5.10 9.91 -7.63
C TYR A 84 -3.72 10.56 -7.83
N LEU A 85 -3.58 11.82 -7.42
CA LEU A 85 -2.31 12.57 -7.48
C LEU A 85 -1.66 12.64 -6.10
N ALA A 86 -0.63 11.83 -5.88
CA ALA A 86 0.10 11.79 -4.61
C ALA A 86 1.03 13.01 -4.46
N GLY A 87 0.54 14.07 -3.81
CA GLY A 87 1.34 15.27 -3.50
C GLY A 87 2.64 14.95 -2.73
N PRO A 88 2.59 14.28 -1.56
CA PRO A 88 3.78 13.85 -0.83
C PRO A 88 4.38 12.58 -1.45
N GLY A 89 4.85 12.68 -2.70
CA GLY A 89 5.29 11.53 -3.51
C GLY A 89 6.45 10.72 -2.94
N HIS A 90 7.20 11.25 -1.96
CA HIS A 90 8.22 10.52 -1.20
C HIS A 90 7.64 9.40 -0.30
N GLY A 91 6.33 9.40 -0.08
CA GLY A 91 5.57 8.34 0.61
C GLY A 91 5.09 7.24 -0.34
N ALA A 92 5.91 6.87 -1.33
CA ALA A 92 5.58 5.87 -2.35
C ALA A 92 4.99 4.55 -1.80
N PRO A 93 5.44 4.01 -0.65
CA PRO A 93 4.84 2.80 -0.09
C PRO A 93 3.32 2.91 0.17
N GLY A 94 2.83 4.12 0.45
CA GLY A 94 1.40 4.40 0.62
C GLY A 94 0.56 4.33 -0.67
N VAL A 95 1.19 4.31 -1.84
CA VAL A 95 0.54 4.15 -3.16
C VAL A 95 0.83 2.77 -3.76
N LEU A 96 2.07 2.28 -3.60
CA LEU A 96 2.48 0.95 -4.04
C LEU A 96 1.75 -0.16 -3.30
N GLY A 97 1.52 -0.01 -2.00
CA GLY A 97 0.78 -1.00 -1.20
C GLY A 97 -0.63 -1.28 -1.74
N PRO A 98 -1.49 -0.26 -1.90
CA PRO A 98 -2.81 -0.43 -2.50
C PRO A 98 -2.78 -1.03 -3.92
N THR A 99 -1.93 -0.50 -4.82
CA THR A 99 -1.84 -0.98 -6.21
C THR A 99 -1.36 -2.43 -6.33
N TYR A 100 -0.52 -2.89 -5.39
CA TYR A 100 -0.14 -4.29 -5.24
C TYR A 100 -1.33 -5.17 -4.83
N LEU A 101 -2.09 -4.77 -3.81
CA LEU A 101 -3.26 -5.54 -3.34
C LEU A 101 -4.45 -5.54 -4.31
N GLU A 102 -4.46 -4.61 -5.25
CA GLU A 102 -5.44 -4.55 -6.33
C GLU A 102 -5.00 -5.34 -7.58
N GLY A 103 -3.82 -5.97 -7.54
CA GLY A 103 -3.28 -6.79 -8.62
C GLY A 103 -2.63 -6.01 -9.77
N THR A 104 -2.97 -4.73 -9.94
CA THR A 104 -2.45 -3.89 -11.04
C THR A 104 -0.92 -3.78 -11.07
N TYR A 105 -0.26 -3.76 -9.90
CA TYR A 105 1.20 -3.79 -9.84
C TYR A 105 1.78 -5.09 -10.44
N SER A 106 1.11 -6.22 -10.20
CA SER A 106 1.49 -7.55 -10.69
C SER A 106 1.25 -7.70 -12.20
N GLU A 107 0.29 -6.98 -12.77
CA GLU A 107 0.06 -6.94 -14.22
C GLU A 107 1.26 -6.32 -14.96
N VAL A 108 1.85 -5.27 -14.38
CA VAL A 108 3.05 -4.58 -14.92
C VAL A 108 4.33 -5.34 -14.58
N TYR A 109 4.40 -5.88 -13.36
CA TYR A 109 5.57 -6.60 -12.84
C TYR A 109 5.21 -8.04 -12.43
N PRO A 110 5.14 -8.99 -13.37
CA PRO A 110 4.67 -10.36 -13.09
C PRO A 110 5.48 -11.12 -12.03
N ASN A 111 6.72 -10.71 -11.76
CA ASN A 111 7.55 -11.32 -10.71
C ASN A 111 7.22 -10.83 -9.28
N LYS A 112 6.22 -9.94 -9.12
CA LYS A 112 5.67 -9.48 -7.85
C LYS A 112 4.21 -9.89 -7.71
N GLY A 113 3.90 -11.16 -8.01
CA GLY A 113 2.56 -11.70 -7.86
C GLY A 113 2.07 -11.76 -6.41
N GLU A 114 0.77 -12.00 -6.23
CA GLU A 114 0.10 -12.12 -4.93
C GLU A 114 0.37 -13.48 -4.24
N ASP A 115 1.65 -13.85 -4.15
CA ASP A 115 2.14 -15.00 -3.40
C ASP A 115 3.31 -14.59 -2.48
N GLU A 116 3.81 -15.52 -1.66
CA GLU A 116 4.86 -15.22 -0.70
C GLU A 116 6.18 -14.81 -1.35
N GLU A 117 6.52 -15.37 -2.51
CA GLU A 117 7.75 -15.05 -3.23
C GLU A 117 7.64 -13.69 -3.91
N GLY A 118 6.51 -13.42 -4.57
CA GLY A 118 6.19 -12.11 -5.16
C GLY A 118 6.20 -11.01 -4.10
N LEU A 119 5.59 -11.25 -2.93
CA LEU A 119 5.65 -10.32 -1.80
C LEU A 119 7.07 -10.11 -1.28
N ARG A 120 7.87 -11.17 -1.22
CA ARG A 120 9.29 -11.08 -0.82
C ARG A 120 10.07 -10.19 -1.79
N GLN A 121 9.86 -10.35 -3.10
CA GLN A 121 10.50 -9.53 -4.12
C GLN A 121 10.02 -8.08 -4.05
N PHE A 122 8.71 -7.88 -3.90
CA PHE A 122 8.08 -6.57 -3.73
C PHE A 122 8.70 -5.79 -2.56
N PHE A 123 8.89 -6.44 -1.41
CA PHE A 123 9.58 -5.82 -0.28
C PHE A 123 11.06 -5.56 -0.58
N LYS A 124 11.78 -6.59 -1.05
CA LYS A 124 13.23 -6.51 -1.24
C LYS A 124 13.63 -5.43 -2.23
N GLU A 125 12.93 -5.30 -3.37
CA GLU A 125 13.31 -4.42 -4.46
C GLU A 125 13.02 -2.93 -4.18
N PHE A 126 12.15 -2.59 -3.22
CA PHE A 126 11.91 -1.19 -2.87
C PHE A 126 13.17 -0.49 -2.35
N SER A 127 13.59 0.59 -3.01
CA SER A 127 14.79 1.37 -2.66
C SER A 127 16.07 0.52 -2.53
N PHE A 128 16.18 -0.53 -3.36
CA PHE A 128 17.33 -1.44 -3.40
C PHE A 128 18.13 -1.21 -4.68
N PRO A 129 19.47 -1.45 -4.68
CA PRO A 129 20.25 -1.38 -5.91
C PRO A 129 19.66 -2.26 -7.03
N GLY A 130 19.30 -1.63 -8.16
CA GLY A 130 18.66 -2.32 -9.30
C GLY A 130 17.16 -2.58 -9.14
N GLY A 131 16.53 -2.10 -8.06
CA GLY A 131 15.08 -2.13 -7.85
C GLY A 131 14.42 -0.77 -8.13
N ILE A 132 13.29 -0.51 -7.47
CA ILE A 132 12.49 0.71 -7.68
C ILE A 132 12.91 1.85 -6.74
N GLY A 133 12.63 3.09 -7.16
CA GLY A 133 12.90 4.30 -6.38
C GLY A 133 12.06 4.44 -5.10
N SER A 134 12.37 5.47 -4.30
CA SER A 134 11.66 5.78 -3.06
C SER A 134 10.46 6.72 -3.22
N HIS A 135 10.25 7.24 -4.43
CA HIS A 135 9.20 8.19 -4.78
C HIS A 135 8.18 7.55 -5.72
N CYS A 136 7.00 8.16 -5.86
CA CYS A 136 6.01 7.80 -6.88
C CYS A 136 6.53 8.19 -8.27
N THR A 137 7.43 7.39 -8.81
CA THR A 137 8.01 7.54 -10.14
C THR A 137 7.07 6.99 -11.22
N PRO A 138 7.34 7.24 -12.52
CA PRO A 138 6.47 6.79 -13.61
C PRO A 138 6.52 5.28 -13.92
N GLU A 139 7.50 4.56 -13.36
CA GLU A 139 7.65 3.11 -13.56
C GLU A 139 6.55 2.32 -12.84
#